data_AF-A0A7S1CWR3-F1
#
_entry.id   AF-A0A7S1CWR3-F1
#
_cell.length_a   1.000
_cell.length_b   1.000
_cell.length_c   1.000
_cell.angle_alpha   90.00
_cell.angle_beta   90.00
_cell.angle_gamma   90.00
#
_symmetry.space_group_name_H-M   'P 1'
#
loop_
_entity.id
_entity.type
_entity.pdbx_description
1 polymer ?
#
loop_
_entity_poly.entity_id
_entity_poly.type
_entity_poly.pdbx_seq_one_letter_code
_entity_poly.pdbx_strand_id
1 'polypeptide(L)'
;SSSSSSSSSSSLERTAPDPMLNEALPAPIIPIRPDITNATAEIDQNQQRIEQAFQNYIHRYDNDEQEAQQQQQQQQKRRPQNDNNNNDEDNDNVDDRHEFEVIVCHGNIIRYFFCRALQLPPEAWLRLSTFNCSITYLMIKPNGYVSCRMVGDIGHLGYEHTTFSMNHGFIWS
;
A
#
# COMPACT_ATOMS: atom_id res chain seq x y z
N SER A 1 -44.35 16.49 -1.53
CA SER A 1 -43.30 16.12 -2.51
C SER A 1 -42.01 15.82 -1.75
N SER A 2 -41.88 14.60 -1.25
CA SER A 2 -40.65 14.13 -0.59
C SER A 2 -39.89 13.27 -1.58
N SER A 3 -38.94 13.88 -2.28
CA SER A 3 -37.97 13.19 -3.12
C SER A 3 -36.93 12.51 -2.22
N SER A 4 -37.14 11.22 -1.96
CA SER A 4 -36.13 10.33 -1.39
C SER A 4 -35.07 10.05 -2.45
N SER A 5 -33.94 10.75 -2.35
CA SER A 5 -32.72 10.45 -3.10
C SER A 5 -32.15 9.12 -2.59
N SER A 6 -32.34 8.07 -3.38
CA SER A 6 -31.68 6.78 -3.18
C SER A 6 -30.19 6.92 -3.43
N SER A 7 -29.41 6.99 -2.37
CA SER A 7 -27.95 6.89 -2.41
C SER A 7 -27.59 5.49 -2.92
N SER A 8 -27.24 5.38 -4.20
CA SER A 8 -26.64 4.19 -4.78
C SER A 8 -25.31 3.93 -4.06
N SER A 9 -25.26 2.92 -3.19
CA SER A 9 -24.00 2.46 -2.61
C SER A 9 -23.16 1.86 -3.74
N SER A 10 -22.16 2.61 -4.21
CA SER A 10 -21.10 2.04 -5.04
C SER A 10 -20.40 0.97 -4.22
N SER A 11 -20.66 -0.31 -4.50
CA SER A 11 -19.96 -1.42 -3.87
C SER A 11 -18.47 -1.27 -4.19
N LEU A 12 -17.65 -0.97 -3.17
CA LEU A 12 -16.20 -0.97 -3.29
C LEU A 12 -15.76 -2.35 -3.81
N GLU A 13 -14.94 -2.36 -4.85
CA GLU A 13 -14.36 -3.58 -5.39
C GLU A 13 -13.47 -4.24 -4.34
N ARG A 14 -13.75 -5.50 -4.02
CA ARG A 14 -12.97 -6.28 -3.05
C ARG A 14 -12.23 -7.37 -3.80
N THR A 15 -10.92 -7.37 -3.67
CA THR A 15 -10.07 -8.43 -4.20
C THR A 15 -10.13 -9.68 -3.32
N ALA A 16 -9.78 -10.84 -3.90
CA ALA A 16 -9.66 -12.08 -3.15
C ALA A 16 -8.45 -12.01 -2.18
N PRO A 17 -8.46 -12.77 -1.07
CA PRO A 17 -7.32 -12.83 -0.15
C PRO A 17 -6.03 -13.25 -0.88
N ASP A 18 -4.95 -12.52 -0.66
CA ASP A 18 -3.65 -12.77 -1.27
C ASP A 18 -2.68 -13.42 -0.26
N PRO A 19 -2.24 -14.68 -0.49
CA PRO A 19 -1.24 -15.36 0.35
C PRO A 19 0.10 -14.62 0.46
N MET A 20 0.42 -13.74 -0.49
CA MET A 20 1.64 -12.91 -0.43
C MET A 20 1.62 -11.95 0.76
N LEU A 21 0.45 -11.61 1.30
CA LEU A 21 0.27 -10.72 2.45
C LEU A 21 0.16 -11.47 3.81
N ASN A 22 0.41 -12.78 3.83
CA ASN A 22 0.45 -13.57 5.06
C ASN A 22 1.58 -13.11 5.99
N GLU A 23 1.34 -13.15 7.30
CA GLU A 23 2.32 -12.74 8.31
C GLU A 23 3.62 -13.55 8.21
N ALA A 24 4.75 -12.88 8.45
CA ALA A 24 6.06 -13.49 8.61
C ALA A 24 7.04 -12.49 9.24
N LEU A 25 8.20 -12.97 9.67
CA LEU A 25 9.34 -12.11 10.02
C LEU A 25 9.97 -11.49 8.77
N PRO A 26 10.00 -10.15 8.62
CA PRO A 26 10.42 -9.52 7.38
C PRO A 26 11.91 -9.19 7.33
N ALA A 27 12.54 -8.99 8.49
CA ALA A 27 13.90 -8.49 8.59
C ALA A 27 14.55 -8.90 9.92
N PRO A 28 15.89 -8.89 10.00
CA PRO A 28 16.61 -9.19 11.24
C PRO A 28 16.18 -8.31 12.42
N ILE A 29 16.25 -8.89 13.61
CA ILE A 29 15.87 -8.24 14.88
C ILE A 29 17.15 -7.80 15.58
N ILE A 30 17.32 -6.49 15.78
CA ILE A 30 18.51 -5.91 16.42
C ILE A 30 18.09 -5.05 17.62
N PRO A 31 18.51 -5.41 18.86
CA PRO A 31 19.34 -6.56 19.21
C PRO A 31 18.61 -7.89 19.01
N ILE A 32 19.37 -8.98 18.83
CA ILE A 32 18.81 -10.33 18.64
C ILE A 32 17.90 -10.67 19.80
N ARG A 33 16.70 -11.14 19.47
CA ARG A 33 15.73 -11.67 20.44
C ARG A 33 15.90 -13.19 20.56
N PRO A 34 16.54 -13.69 21.64
CA PRO A 34 16.85 -15.11 21.78
C PRO A 34 15.61 -15.99 21.98
N ASP A 35 14.48 -15.37 22.34
CA ASP A 35 13.19 -16.04 22.53
C ASP A 35 12.50 -16.40 21.21
N ILE A 36 12.91 -15.80 20.09
CA ILE A 36 12.42 -16.15 18.75
C ILE A 36 13.38 -17.16 18.13
N THR A 37 13.07 -18.44 18.32
CA THR A 37 13.84 -19.54 17.72
C THR A 37 13.66 -19.57 16.21
N ASN A 38 14.74 -19.90 15.47
CA ASN A 38 14.75 -20.00 14.01
C ASN A 38 14.41 -18.71 13.24
N ALA A 39 14.51 -17.53 13.87
CA ALA A 39 14.18 -16.24 13.24
C ALA A 39 14.85 -16.05 11.87
N THR A 40 16.15 -16.33 11.77
CA THR A 40 16.89 -16.22 10.51
C THR A 40 16.32 -17.11 9.41
N ALA A 41 16.02 -18.37 9.70
CA ALA A 41 15.50 -19.31 8.72
C ALA A 41 14.09 -18.90 8.25
N GLU A 42 13.24 -18.37 9.14
CA GLU A 42 11.93 -17.86 8.78
C GLU A 42 12.03 -16.61 7.88
N ILE A 43 12.93 -15.69 8.21
CA ILE A 43 13.21 -14.49 7.39
C ILE A 43 13.66 -14.93 5.99
N ASP A 44 14.64 -15.82 5.89
CA ASP A 44 15.19 -16.28 4.61
C ASP A 44 14.11 -16.93 3.73
N GLN A 45 13.20 -17.71 4.33
CA GLN A 45 12.10 -18.38 3.62
C GLN A 45 11.05 -17.39 3.08
N ASN A 46 10.85 -16.26 3.76
CA ASN A 46 9.77 -15.33 3.43
C ASN A 46 10.24 -14.05 2.73
N GLN A 47 11.53 -13.72 2.78
CA GLN A 47 12.08 -12.46 2.26
C GLN A 47 11.65 -12.19 0.82
N GLN A 48 11.76 -13.19 -0.07
CA GLN A 48 11.39 -13.03 -1.48
C GLN A 48 9.89 -12.76 -1.66
N ARG A 49 9.03 -13.48 -0.90
CA ARG A 49 7.58 -13.31 -0.94
C ARG A 49 7.17 -11.90 -0.52
N ILE A 50 7.73 -11.43 0.60
CA ILE A 50 7.39 -10.12 1.16
C ILE A 50 7.88 -9.00 0.25
N GLU A 51 9.09 -9.11 -0.30
CA GLU A 51 9.60 -8.13 -1.26
C GLU A 51 8.75 -8.12 -2.54
N GLN A 52 8.38 -9.28 -3.10
CA GLN A 52 7.46 -9.32 -4.25
C GLN A 52 6.09 -8.71 -3.93
N ALA A 53 5.57 -8.93 -2.72
CA ALA A 53 4.32 -8.29 -2.29
C ALA A 53 4.47 -6.76 -2.26
N PHE A 54 5.58 -6.25 -1.70
CA PHE A 54 5.88 -4.82 -1.72
C PHE A 54 5.93 -4.27 -3.14
N GLN A 55 6.54 -5.02 -4.07
CA GLN A 55 6.63 -4.61 -5.47
C GLN A 55 5.24 -4.53 -6.13
N ASN A 56 4.38 -5.51 -5.89
CA ASN A 56 3.05 -5.56 -6.48
C ASN A 56 2.10 -4.45 -5.98
N TYR A 57 2.18 -4.10 -4.69
CA TYR A 57 1.20 -3.21 -4.05
C TYR A 57 1.68 -1.76 -3.87
N ILE A 58 2.98 -1.52 -3.75
CA ILE A 58 3.53 -0.20 -3.41
C ILE A 58 4.45 0.34 -4.50
N HIS A 59 5.28 -0.52 -5.11
CA HIS A 59 6.24 -0.11 -6.13
C HIS A 59 5.59 -0.09 -7.51
N ARG A 60 4.86 0.98 -7.81
CA ARG A 60 4.41 1.25 -9.18
C ARG A 60 5.49 2.02 -9.92
N TYR A 61 6.46 1.29 -10.45
CA TYR A 61 7.29 1.78 -11.55
C TYR A 61 6.90 0.93 -12.77
N ASP A 62 6.41 1.59 -13.82
CA ASP A 62 6.19 1.09 -15.20
C ASP A 62 4.79 0.62 -15.64
N ASN A 63 3.87 0.16 -14.79
CA ASN A 63 2.58 -0.35 -15.32
C ASN A 63 1.72 0.75 -15.96
N ASP A 64 1.64 1.93 -15.35
CA ASP A 64 0.87 3.05 -15.91
C ASP A 64 1.52 3.62 -17.17
N GLU A 65 2.86 3.64 -17.26
CA GLU A 65 3.56 4.08 -18.49
C GLU A 65 3.36 3.08 -19.64
N GLN A 66 3.42 1.77 -19.36
CA GLN A 66 3.21 0.73 -20.37
C GLN A 66 1.75 0.67 -20.82
N GLU A 67 0.79 0.79 -19.90
CA GLU A 67 -0.64 0.85 -20.24
C GLU A 67 -1.00 2.13 -20.99
N ALA A 68 -0.45 3.29 -20.60
CA ALA A 68 -0.61 4.55 -21.34
C ALA A 68 -0.01 4.47 -22.75
N GLN A 69 1.19 3.88 -22.89
CA GLN A 69 1.82 3.66 -24.20
C GLN A 69 1.03 2.68 -25.09
N GLN A 70 0.47 1.61 -24.52
CA GLN A 70 -0.38 0.67 -25.26
C GLN A 70 -1.71 1.30 -25.70
N GLN A 71 -2.34 2.11 -24.85
CA GLN A 71 -3.57 2.84 -25.19
C GLN A 71 -3.31 3.89 -26.29
N GLN A 72 -2.19 4.61 -26.23
CA GLN A 72 -1.78 5.54 -27.29
C GLN A 72 -1.50 4.82 -28.62
N GLN A 73 -0.82 3.67 -28.61
CA GLN A 73 -0.58 2.87 -29.83
C GLN A 73 -1.87 2.30 -30.44
N GLN A 74 -2.84 1.89 -29.60
CA GLN A 74 -4.15 1.44 -30.09
C GLN A 74 -4.99 2.58 -30.71
N GLN A 75 -4.92 3.79 -30.14
CA GLN A 75 -5.60 4.95 -30.72
C GLN A 75 -4.96 5.41 -32.05
N GLN A 76 -3.62 5.35 -32.16
CA GLN A 76 -2.92 5.68 -33.41
C GLN A 76 -3.22 4.67 -34.54
N LYS A 77 -3.41 3.39 -34.24
CA LYS A 77 -3.82 2.38 -35.24
C LYS A 77 -5.25 2.55 -35.78
N ARG A 78 -6.10 3.34 -35.12
CA ARG A 78 -7.51 3.54 -35.51
C ARG A 78 -7.80 4.84 -36.26
N ARG A 79 -6.82 5.71 -36.52
CA ARG A 79 -7.01 6.95 -37.28
C ARG A 79 -6.75 6.72 -38.77
N PRO A 80 -7.70 7.01 -39.69
CA PRO A 80 -7.41 7.11 -41.11
C PRO A 80 -6.50 8.33 -41.35
N GLN A 81 -5.48 8.16 -42.21
CA GLN A 81 -4.58 9.25 -42.61
C GLN A 81 -5.38 10.31 -43.37
N ASN A 82 -5.41 11.53 -42.84
CA ASN A 82 -5.73 12.72 -43.63
C ASN A 82 -4.85 13.90 -43.20
N ASP A 83 -4.51 14.68 -44.22
CA ASP A 83 -3.44 15.67 -44.29
C ASP A 83 -3.60 16.88 -43.36
N ASN A 84 -2.42 17.47 -43.05
CA ASN A 84 -2.14 18.87 -42.74
C ASN A 84 -3.15 19.62 -41.85
N ASN A 85 -2.75 19.89 -40.60
CA ASN A 85 -2.71 21.25 -40.08
C ASN A 85 -1.92 21.31 -38.77
N ASN A 86 -1.11 22.36 -38.67
CA ASN A 86 -0.49 22.82 -37.43
C ASN A 86 -1.56 23.01 -36.36
N ASN A 87 -1.28 22.53 -35.15
CA ASN A 87 -1.70 23.09 -33.87
C ASN A 87 -0.95 22.30 -32.78
N ASP A 88 0.16 22.86 -32.33
CA ASP A 88 0.80 22.48 -31.07
C ASP A 88 -0.13 22.95 -29.94
N GLU A 89 -1.14 22.13 -29.62
CA GLU A 89 -1.98 22.33 -28.44
C GLU A 89 -1.43 21.46 -27.31
N ASP A 90 -0.80 22.13 -26.35
CA ASP A 90 -0.40 21.63 -25.04
C ASP A 90 -1.52 20.75 -24.46
N ASN A 91 -1.28 19.44 -24.44
CA ASN A 91 -2.18 18.47 -23.82
C ASN A 91 -1.57 17.97 -22.52
N ASP A 92 -1.23 18.90 -21.62
CA ASP A 92 -0.92 18.61 -20.23
C ASP A 92 -2.22 18.34 -19.44
N ASN A 93 -3.01 17.36 -19.89
CA ASN A 93 -4.01 16.74 -19.02
C ASN A 93 -3.29 15.73 -18.13
N VAL A 94 -2.48 16.23 -17.19
CA VAL A 94 -2.04 15.43 -16.05
C VAL A 94 -3.30 15.19 -15.22
N ASP A 95 -3.78 13.97 -15.25
CA ASP A 95 -4.98 13.54 -14.55
C ASP A 95 -4.79 13.74 -13.03
N ASP A 96 -5.31 14.83 -12.46
CA ASP A 96 -5.27 15.17 -11.03
C ASP A 96 -6.13 14.23 -10.14
N ARG A 97 -6.45 13.02 -10.64
CA ARG A 97 -7.25 12.04 -9.89
C ARG A 97 -6.38 11.34 -8.85
N HIS A 98 -6.84 11.39 -7.60
CA HIS A 98 -6.26 10.62 -6.52
C HIS A 98 -6.81 9.18 -6.52
N GLU A 99 -5.92 8.20 -6.63
CA GLU A 99 -6.24 6.79 -6.39
C GLU A 99 -6.05 6.46 -4.90
N PHE A 100 -6.97 5.67 -4.35
CA PHE A 100 -6.89 5.18 -2.98
C PHE A 100 -6.91 3.66 -2.98
N GLU A 101 -5.82 3.06 -2.51
CA GLU A 101 -5.69 1.62 -2.35
C GLU A 101 -5.70 1.27 -0.85
N VAL A 102 -6.51 0.27 -0.49
CA VAL A 102 -6.63 -0.20 0.91
C VAL A 102 -6.14 -1.64 0.99
N ILE A 103 -5.05 -1.83 1.72
CA ILE A 103 -4.46 -3.14 1.95
C ILE A 103 -4.77 -3.56 3.39
N VAL A 104 -5.45 -4.68 3.55
CA VAL A 104 -5.72 -5.29 4.86
C VAL A 104 -4.82 -6.50 5.02
N CYS A 105 -3.84 -6.41 5.92
CA CYS A 105 -2.88 -7.47 6.17
C CYS A 105 -2.43 -7.47 7.63
N HIS A 106 -1.25 -8.01 7.88
CA HIS A 106 -0.73 -8.31 9.20
C HIS A 106 0.31 -7.28 9.65
N GLY A 107 0.56 -7.22 10.97
CA GLY A 107 1.38 -6.18 11.59
C GLY A 107 2.81 -6.13 11.02
N ASN A 108 3.46 -7.26 10.81
CA ASN A 108 4.85 -7.27 10.34
C ASN A 108 4.97 -6.88 8.87
N ILE A 109 3.98 -7.25 8.05
CA ILE A 109 3.92 -6.85 6.64
C ILE A 109 3.73 -5.33 6.52
N ILE A 110 2.81 -4.74 7.30
CA ILE A 110 2.62 -3.28 7.34
C ILE A 110 3.91 -2.56 7.73
N ARG A 111 4.58 -3.04 8.79
CA ARG A 111 5.85 -2.45 9.27
C ARG A 111 6.95 -2.52 8.22
N TYR A 112 7.06 -3.66 7.51
CA TYR A 112 8.03 -3.82 6.45
C TYR A 112 7.74 -2.88 5.28
N PHE A 113 6.49 -2.84 4.78
CA PHE A 113 6.08 -1.93 3.71
C PHE A 113 6.36 -0.48 4.08
N PHE A 114 6.03 -0.09 5.30
CA PHE A 114 6.32 1.24 5.83
C PHE A 114 7.81 1.58 5.76
N CYS A 115 8.67 0.71 6.32
CA CYS A 115 10.11 0.93 6.28
C CYS A 115 10.65 0.97 4.85
N ARG A 116 10.23 0.04 3.99
CA ARG A 116 10.70 -0.05 2.60
C ARG A 116 10.27 1.13 1.76
N ALA A 117 9.01 1.57 1.87
CA ALA A 117 8.48 2.71 1.12
C ALA A 117 9.18 4.03 1.48
N LEU A 118 9.48 4.22 2.77
CA LEU A 118 10.17 5.42 3.27
C LEU A 118 11.69 5.30 3.27
N GLN A 119 12.24 4.22 2.72
CA GLN A 119 13.68 3.96 2.67
C GLN A 119 14.35 3.97 4.06
N LEU A 120 13.61 3.54 5.09
CA LEU A 120 14.11 3.32 6.43
C LEU A 120 14.83 1.96 6.51
N PRO A 121 15.81 1.81 7.42
CA PRO A 121 16.44 0.52 7.65
C PRO A 121 15.38 -0.52 8.04
N PRO A 122 15.33 -1.68 7.36
CA PRO A 122 14.28 -2.66 7.58
C PRO A 122 14.26 -3.17 9.04
N GLU A 123 15.39 -3.17 9.74
CA GLU A 123 15.53 -3.54 11.16
C GLU A 123 14.79 -2.59 12.12
N ALA A 124 14.31 -1.44 11.65
CA ALA A 124 13.46 -0.56 12.43
C ALA A 124 12.01 -1.07 12.59
N TRP A 125 11.62 -2.14 11.89
CA TRP A 125 10.24 -2.62 11.86
C TRP A 125 9.64 -2.87 13.25
N LEU A 126 10.40 -3.44 14.19
CA LEU A 126 9.94 -3.68 15.56
C LEU A 126 9.83 -2.42 16.43
N ARG A 127 10.32 -1.26 15.96
CA ARG A 127 10.18 0.03 16.66
C ARG A 127 8.83 0.69 16.38
N LEU A 128 8.02 0.09 15.51
CA LEU A 128 6.72 0.58 15.10
C LEU A 128 5.61 -0.24 15.77
N SER A 129 4.68 0.43 16.44
CA SER A 129 3.51 -0.23 17.03
C SER A 129 2.35 -0.24 16.05
N THR A 130 1.76 -1.41 15.82
CA THR A 130 0.60 -1.61 14.95
C THR A 130 -0.48 -2.32 15.77
N PHE A 131 -1.44 -1.55 16.28
CA PHE A 131 -2.61 -2.12 16.98
C PHE A 131 -3.50 -2.89 16.02
N ASN A 132 -4.34 -3.77 16.57
CA ASN A 132 -5.40 -4.40 15.78
C ASN A 132 -6.32 -3.33 15.17
N CYS A 133 -6.67 -3.52 13.91
CA CYS A 133 -7.45 -2.56 13.11
C CYS A 133 -6.85 -1.15 13.03
N SER A 134 -5.55 -0.99 13.29
CA SER A 134 -4.89 0.31 13.10
C SER A 134 -4.72 0.68 11.63
N ILE A 135 -4.70 1.98 11.35
CA ILE A 135 -4.56 2.54 10.01
C ILE A 135 -3.16 3.12 9.84
N THR A 136 -2.47 2.71 8.78
CA THR A 136 -1.22 3.33 8.31
C THR A 136 -1.48 3.93 6.94
N TYR A 137 -1.21 5.22 6.76
CA TYR A 137 -1.50 5.96 5.54
C TYR A 137 -0.22 6.50 4.92
N LEU A 138 0.15 5.95 3.77
CA LEU A 138 1.23 6.43 2.93
C LEU A 138 0.65 7.15 1.72
N MET A 139 1.25 8.28 1.36
CA MET A 139 0.97 9.01 0.13
C MET A 139 2.19 8.86 -0.78
N ILE A 140 1.95 8.31 -1.96
CA ILE A 140 2.95 8.12 -3.01
C ILE A 140 2.63 9.11 -4.12
N LYS A 141 3.62 9.92 -4.52
CA LYS A 141 3.49 10.86 -5.63
C LYS A 141 3.98 10.23 -6.93
N PRO A 142 3.54 10.72 -8.11
CA PRO A 142 4.00 10.22 -9.41
C PRO A 142 5.53 10.29 -9.60
N ASN A 143 6.20 11.22 -8.92
CA ASN A 143 7.66 11.35 -8.95
C ASN A 143 8.39 10.35 -8.01
N GLY A 144 7.68 9.36 -7.46
CA GLY A 144 8.21 8.39 -6.50
C GLY A 144 8.40 8.92 -5.08
N TYR A 145 8.06 10.18 -4.80
CA TYR A 145 8.16 10.70 -3.44
C TYR A 145 7.08 10.09 -2.53
N VAL A 146 7.53 9.48 -1.43
CA VAL A 146 6.65 8.86 -0.44
C VAL A 146 6.63 9.70 0.84
N SER A 147 5.44 9.91 1.39
CA SER A 147 5.25 10.55 2.70
C SER A 147 4.25 9.77 3.55
N CYS A 148 4.53 9.64 4.85
CA CYS A 148 3.57 9.09 5.81
C CYS A 148 2.70 10.22 6.38
N ARG A 149 1.38 9.98 6.47
CA ARG A 149 0.46 10.89 7.20
C ARG A 149 0.06 10.37 8.57
N MET A 150 -0.05 9.06 8.72
CA MET A 150 -0.33 8.38 9.98
C MET A 150 0.28 6.97 9.96
N VAL A 151 0.69 6.49 11.13
CA VAL A 151 1.23 5.14 11.32
C VAL A 151 0.58 4.53 12.57
N GLY A 152 -0.01 3.36 12.43
CA GLY A 152 -0.64 2.66 13.54
C GLY A 152 -1.77 3.44 14.22
N ASP A 153 -2.49 4.30 13.48
CA ASP A 153 -3.56 5.14 14.03
C ASP A 153 -4.79 4.32 14.42
N ILE A 154 -5.32 4.63 15.60
CA ILE A 154 -6.49 3.99 16.20
C ILE A 154 -7.49 5.04 16.69
N GLY A 155 -7.40 6.30 16.25
CA GLY A 155 -8.28 7.37 16.74
C GLY A 155 -9.78 7.12 16.52
N HIS A 156 -10.12 6.19 15.63
CA HIS A 156 -11.49 5.74 15.40
C HIS A 156 -11.97 4.68 16.40
N LEU A 157 -11.08 4.09 17.20
CA LEU A 157 -11.39 3.09 18.22
C LEU A 157 -11.40 3.74 19.61
N GLY A 158 -12.39 3.35 20.42
CA GLY A 158 -12.36 3.64 21.85
C GLY A 158 -11.33 2.77 22.58
N TYR A 159 -10.97 3.16 23.81
CA TYR A 159 -10.06 2.39 24.67
C TYR A 159 -10.49 0.92 24.79
N GLU A 160 -11.78 0.68 25.01
CA GLU A 160 -12.37 -0.66 25.17
C GLU A 160 -12.23 -1.58 23.93
N HIS A 161 -11.95 -1.00 22.76
CA HIS A 161 -11.80 -1.75 21.50
C HIS A 161 -10.35 -1.78 21.02
N THR A 162 -9.44 -1.17 21.77
CA THR A 162 -8.02 -1.11 21.44
C THR A 162 -7.34 -2.37 21.97
N THR A 163 -6.65 -3.10 21.11
CA THR A 163 -5.87 -4.28 21.51
C THR A 163 -4.57 -4.37 20.74
N PHE A 164 -3.52 -4.90 21.38
CA PHE A 164 -2.21 -5.15 20.80
C PHE A 164 -1.62 -6.42 21.38
N SER A 165 -1.13 -7.35 20.55
CA SER A 165 -0.49 -8.59 20.99
C SER A 165 -1.26 -9.34 22.09
N MET A 166 -2.59 -9.47 21.92
CA MET A 166 -3.53 -10.10 22.88
C MET A 166 -3.74 -9.33 24.19
N ASN A 167 -3.10 -8.18 24.38
CA ASN A 167 -3.34 -7.28 25.51
C ASN A 167 -4.38 -6.22 25.15
N HIS A 168 -5.16 -5.82 26.15
CA HIS A 168 -6.17 -4.79 26.03
C HIS A 168 -5.60 -3.39 26.32
N GLY A 169 -6.12 -2.39 25.62
CA GLY A 169 -5.77 -0.99 25.79
C GLY A 169 -4.30 -0.73 25.47
N PHE A 170 -3.65 0.02 26.35
CA PHE A 170 -2.25 0.47 26.21
C PHE A 170 -1.30 -0.27 27.16
N ILE A 171 -1.60 -1.53 27.45
CA ILE A 171 -0.77 -2.34 28.36
C ILE A 171 0.34 -3.01 27.54
N TRP A 172 1.54 -2.47 27.68
CA TRP A 172 2.76 -2.89 26.97
C TRP A 172 3.65 -3.83 27.80
N SER A 173 3.07 -4.56 28.74
CA SER A 173 3.78 -5.45 29.69
C SER A 173 4.39 -6.67 29.03
#